data_AF-A0A179B6P1-F1
#
_entry.id   AF-A0A179B6P1-F1
#
_cell.length_a   1.000
_cell.length_b   1.000
_cell.length_c   1.000
_cell.angle_alpha   90.00
_cell.angle_beta   90.00
_cell.angle_gamma   90.00
#
_symmetry.space_group_name_H-M   'P 1'
#
loop_
_entity.id
_entity.type
_entity.pdbx_description
1 polymer ?
#
loop_
_entity_poly.entity_id
_entity_poly.type
_entity_poly.pdbx_seq_one_letter_code
_entity_poly.pdbx_strand_id
1 'polypeptide(L)'
;MKRQLTESEKVTVGQQQLLPDGSLRCFISGDIISDQDEIEYDHIQPYSKDGDTSTSNIRIVLKKHNRRKSDQSLYEVRDNSRLERLFESKKNNIRLQDILELKEIERRNTHATRNGKRISIEDGQLSREFPLFQDEILGVAYFYGRIPIAWLENDDQEGLQPRVIDYKRLISIRDHLKNHPQLAPSIGRLLGNRLKLFDGQHKLAAQVLNNHSEVDVKVYISPDDEEKSKRLFDALMITNLEAHSKLKQVPFYTSTLLDRLSAIYKEILEEFISSKSPENHTEENFVHFLATQKQFSKSEAKEMLRSAIKNSALDGSKLNGYVAEASKDASYPVTIDLLNKTIFPSTLYLEPSSAKFTSEHDYRNSEVQNFADVTALLVQEACLDNWVQNVKGKTLTNEQLKARRIWHKGSVLTWSPYLKSILYFALQTMTNEEREKILHRPPISQHQQAIITKCLNRLFSHPMWDEPEGEIDSLLVSAKKQDDLFARKGLTEKYVIYGQQ
;
A
#
# COMPACT_ATOMS: atom_id res chain seq x y z
N MET A 1 3.18 -12.42 -28.39
CA MET A 1 4.28 -12.91 -29.26
C MET A 1 5.26 -11.74 -29.45
N LYS A 2 6.52 -11.84 -29.00
CA LYS A 2 7.49 -10.73 -29.15
C LYS A 2 7.94 -10.66 -30.62
N ARG A 3 7.72 -9.54 -31.30
CA ARG A 3 8.23 -9.28 -32.66
C ARG A 3 9.75 -9.43 -32.67
N GLN A 4 10.29 -10.24 -33.58
CA GLN A 4 11.73 -10.32 -33.81
C GLN A 4 12.15 -9.21 -34.76
N LEU A 5 13.17 -8.44 -34.38
CA LEU A 5 13.74 -7.37 -35.21
C LEU A 5 14.57 -7.94 -36.35
N THR A 6 14.48 -7.31 -37.51
CA THR A 6 15.37 -7.61 -38.64
C THR A 6 16.79 -7.09 -38.37
N GLU A 7 17.80 -7.65 -39.03
CA GLU A 7 19.20 -7.20 -38.87
C GLU A 7 19.39 -5.72 -39.23
N SER A 8 18.66 -5.20 -40.22
CA SER A 8 18.65 -3.78 -40.57
C SER A 8 18.08 -2.89 -39.46
N GLU A 9 17.05 -3.36 -38.76
CA GLU A 9 16.45 -2.62 -37.64
C GLU A 9 17.38 -2.62 -36.41
N LYS A 10 18.09 -3.73 -36.15
CA LYS A 10 19.10 -3.81 -35.08
C LYS A 10 20.23 -2.81 -35.28
N VAL A 11 20.75 -2.69 -36.50
CA VAL A 11 21.77 -1.68 -36.85
C VAL A 11 21.25 -0.26 -36.62
N THR A 12 20.00 0.01 -37.03
CA THR A 12 19.37 1.33 -36.85
C THR A 12 19.24 1.70 -35.38
N VAL A 13 18.79 0.77 -34.53
CA VAL A 13 18.70 1.00 -33.07
C VAL A 13 20.09 1.18 -32.45
N GLY A 14 21.09 0.42 -32.90
CA GLY A 14 22.48 0.57 -32.47
C GLY A 14 23.04 1.97 -32.74
N GLN A 15 22.79 2.52 -33.93
CA GLN A 15 23.20 3.89 -34.29
C GLN A 15 22.58 4.96 -33.40
N GLN A 16 21.39 4.74 -32.86
CA GLN A 16 20.74 5.69 -31.95
C GLN A 16 21.36 5.74 -30.54
N GLN A 17 22.21 4.76 -30.18
CA GLN A 17 22.81 4.62 -28.84
C GLN A 17 24.35 4.62 -28.85
N LEU A 18 24.94 4.84 -30.02
CA LEU A 18 26.37 5.07 -30.16
C LEU A 18 26.70 6.49 -29.71
N LEU A 19 27.70 6.61 -28.85
CA LEU A 19 28.28 7.89 -28.51
C LEU A 19 29.24 8.36 -29.62
N PRO A 20 29.63 9.65 -29.61
CA PRO A 20 30.61 10.19 -30.58
C PRO A 20 31.98 9.48 -30.54
N ASP A 21 32.29 8.79 -29.45
CA ASP A 21 33.50 7.98 -29.27
C ASP A 21 33.39 6.56 -29.86
N GLY A 22 32.25 6.20 -30.46
CA GLY A 22 31.98 4.88 -31.02
C GLY A 22 31.59 3.81 -29.99
N SER A 23 31.43 4.17 -28.72
CA SER A 23 31.00 3.24 -27.67
C SER A 23 29.47 3.06 -27.67
N LEU A 24 29.02 1.80 -27.64
CA LEU A 24 27.61 1.47 -27.48
C LEU A 24 27.26 1.41 -26.00
N ARG A 25 26.21 2.11 -25.55
CA ARG A 25 25.79 2.10 -24.15
C ARG A 25 24.43 1.46 -23.92
N CYS A 26 24.33 0.75 -22.81
CA CYS A 26 23.07 0.23 -22.28
C CYS A 26 22.14 1.38 -21.96
N PHE A 27 20.91 1.37 -22.48
CA PHE A 27 19.97 2.46 -22.24
C PHE A 27 19.57 2.62 -20.76
N ILE A 28 19.46 1.49 -20.03
CA ILE A 28 19.03 1.48 -18.62
C ILE A 28 20.17 1.92 -17.69
N SER A 29 21.36 1.33 -17.87
CA SER A 29 22.46 1.50 -16.92
C SER A 29 23.44 2.59 -17.35
N GLY A 30 23.50 2.92 -18.64
CA GLY A 30 24.51 3.84 -19.18
C GLY A 30 25.93 3.25 -19.21
N ASP A 31 26.08 1.96 -18.88
CA ASP A 31 27.35 1.24 -18.97
C ASP A 31 27.69 0.96 -20.43
N ILE A 32 28.98 0.93 -20.75
CA ILE A 32 29.47 0.52 -22.08
C ILE A 32 29.19 -0.97 -22.25
N ILE A 33 28.58 -1.32 -23.37
CA ILE A 33 28.31 -2.70 -23.77
C ILE A 33 29.57 -3.22 -24.45
N SER A 34 30.13 -4.30 -23.90
CA SER A 34 31.24 -5.05 -24.50
C SER A 34 30.74 -6.25 -25.30
N ASP A 35 31.59 -6.83 -26.15
CA ASP A 35 31.25 -8.02 -26.96
C ASP A 35 30.92 -9.26 -26.11
N GLN A 36 31.32 -9.27 -24.83
CA GLN A 36 31.04 -10.35 -23.89
C GLN A 36 29.69 -10.18 -23.17
N ASP A 37 29.05 -9.02 -23.31
CA ASP A 37 27.79 -8.72 -22.63
C ASP A 37 26.59 -9.26 -23.41
N GLU A 38 25.68 -9.94 -22.70
CA GLU A 38 24.41 -10.36 -23.28
C GLU A 38 23.42 -9.18 -23.38
N ILE A 39 23.03 -8.82 -24.60
CA ILE A 39 22.09 -7.74 -24.89
C ILE A 39 20.70 -8.25 -25.27
N GLU A 40 19.69 -7.43 -25.00
CA GLU A 40 18.32 -7.60 -25.48
C GLU A 40 17.81 -6.28 -26.08
N TYR A 41 16.86 -6.39 -27.02
CA TYR A 41 16.15 -5.25 -27.59
C TYR A 41 14.78 -5.20 -26.96
N ASP A 42 14.43 -4.06 -26.36
CA ASP A 42 13.12 -3.92 -25.72
C ASP A 42 12.48 -2.56 -25.97
N HIS A 43 11.17 -2.51 -25.81
CA HIS A 43 10.38 -1.33 -26.08
C HIS A 43 10.51 -0.30 -24.94
N ILE A 44 10.65 0.98 -25.27
CA ILE A 44 10.69 2.09 -24.31
C ILE A 44 9.36 2.13 -23.57
N GLN A 45 8.25 2.24 -24.30
CA GLN A 45 6.91 1.96 -23.81
C GLN A 45 6.59 0.49 -24.07
N PRO A 46 6.32 -0.32 -23.03
CA PRO A 46 6.03 -1.74 -23.22
C PRO A 46 4.85 -1.96 -24.16
N TYR A 47 4.96 -2.98 -25.03
CA TYR A 47 3.86 -3.39 -25.90
C TYR A 47 2.57 -3.73 -25.12
N SER A 48 2.70 -4.24 -23.89
CA SER A 48 1.56 -4.51 -23.00
C SER A 48 0.82 -3.26 -22.51
N LYS A 49 1.33 -2.06 -22.79
CA LYS A 49 0.72 -0.76 -22.51
C LYS A 49 0.53 0.05 -23.81
N ASP A 50 0.16 -0.63 -24.89
CA ASP A 50 -0.06 -0.06 -26.23
C ASP A 50 1.15 0.68 -26.83
N GLY A 51 2.36 0.29 -26.42
CA GLY A 51 3.59 0.79 -27.06
C GLY A 51 3.72 0.28 -28.50
N ASP A 52 4.06 1.18 -29.42
CA ASP A 52 4.29 0.79 -30.82
C ASP A 52 5.49 -0.15 -30.97
N THR A 53 5.60 -0.88 -32.07
CA THR A 53 6.76 -1.76 -32.34
C THR A 53 7.75 -1.11 -33.30
N SER A 54 7.71 0.21 -33.45
CA SER A 54 8.63 0.93 -34.33
C SER A 54 10.05 0.89 -33.78
N THR A 55 11.04 1.02 -34.65
CA THR A 55 12.44 1.14 -34.23
C THR A 55 12.68 2.36 -33.32
N SER A 56 11.83 3.38 -33.39
CA SER A 56 11.90 4.57 -32.54
C SER A 56 11.58 4.26 -31.07
N ASN A 57 10.69 3.29 -30.81
CA ASN A 57 10.31 2.84 -29.49
C ASN A 57 11.20 1.70 -28.98
N ILE A 58 12.30 1.34 -29.64
CA ILE A 58 13.13 0.19 -29.25
C ILE A 58 14.54 0.66 -28.86
N ARG A 59 15.10 0.09 -27.78
CA ARG A 59 16.48 0.36 -27.33
C ARG A 59 17.20 -0.93 -26.93
N ILE A 60 18.52 -0.89 -27.04
CA ILE A 60 19.47 -1.93 -26.61
C ILE A 60 19.73 -1.78 -25.11
N VAL A 61 19.58 -2.90 -24.40
CA VAL A 61 19.75 -2.99 -22.96
C VAL A 61 20.48 -4.28 -22.59
N LEU A 62 21.27 -4.25 -21.50
CA LEU A 62 21.86 -5.47 -20.95
C LEU A 62 20.75 -6.38 -20.39
N LYS A 63 20.82 -7.67 -20.71
CA LYS A 63 19.84 -8.68 -20.32
C LYS A 63 19.54 -8.72 -18.82
N LYS A 64 20.57 -8.51 -17.98
CA LYS A 64 20.44 -8.46 -16.51
C LYS A 64 19.49 -7.36 -16.04
N HIS A 65 19.49 -6.21 -16.71
CA HIS A 65 18.62 -5.07 -16.38
C HIS A 65 17.24 -5.23 -17.01
N ASN A 66 17.17 -5.78 -18.22
CA ASN A 66 15.90 -5.99 -18.90
C ASN A 66 14.99 -6.99 -18.19
N ARG A 67 15.55 -8.07 -17.63
CA ARG A 67 14.78 -9.06 -16.87
C ARG A 67 14.18 -8.50 -15.56
N ARG A 68 14.78 -7.45 -14.99
CA ARG A 68 14.29 -6.79 -13.77
C ARG A 68 13.16 -5.77 -14.05
N LYS A 69 13.05 -5.27 -15.28
CA LYS A 69 12.09 -4.24 -15.71
C LYS A 69 10.62 -4.66 -15.63
N SER A 70 10.32 -5.94 -15.81
CA SER A 70 8.94 -6.46 -15.90
C SER A 70 8.11 -5.67 -16.94
N ASP A 71 7.11 -4.89 -16.53
CA ASP A 71 6.20 -4.09 -17.36
C ASP A 71 6.36 -2.57 -17.18
N GLN A 72 7.49 -2.13 -16.60
CA GLN A 72 7.86 -0.72 -16.46
C GLN A 72 8.41 -0.17 -17.78
N SER A 73 8.35 1.16 -17.98
CA SER A 73 9.00 1.78 -19.14
C SER A 73 10.53 1.79 -18.99
N LEU A 74 11.27 1.83 -20.10
CA LEU A 74 12.74 1.91 -20.04
C LEU A 74 13.24 3.19 -19.34
N TYR A 75 12.52 4.30 -19.49
CA TYR A 75 12.84 5.54 -18.80
C TYR A 75 12.71 5.41 -17.28
N GLU A 76 11.62 4.80 -16.80
CA GLU A 76 11.41 4.58 -15.36
C GLU A 76 12.50 3.68 -14.75
N VAL A 77 12.85 2.58 -15.42
CA VAL A 77 13.91 1.68 -14.92
C VAL A 77 15.28 2.35 -14.93
N ARG A 78 15.57 3.16 -15.96
CA ARG A 78 16.81 3.94 -16.04
C ARG A 78 16.91 4.94 -14.89
N ASP A 79 15.84 5.71 -14.68
CA ASP A 79 15.82 6.75 -13.64
C ASP A 79 15.86 6.11 -12.23
N ASN A 80 15.17 4.98 -12.02
CA ASN A 80 15.27 4.17 -10.81
C ASN A 80 16.70 3.64 -10.59
N SER A 81 17.36 3.14 -11.64
CA SER A 81 18.72 2.60 -11.54
C SER A 81 19.75 3.68 -11.21
N ARG A 82 19.60 4.89 -11.77
CA ARG A 82 20.41 6.05 -11.38
C ARG A 82 20.21 6.41 -9.91
N LEU A 83 18.97 6.40 -9.45
CA LEU A 83 18.63 6.67 -8.06
C LEU A 83 19.19 5.59 -7.12
N GLU A 84 19.09 4.30 -7.47
CA GLU A 84 19.67 3.19 -6.69
C GLU A 84 21.18 3.36 -6.51
N ARG A 85 21.90 3.65 -7.60
CA ARG A 85 23.35 3.89 -7.54
C ARG A 85 23.70 5.06 -6.63
N LEU A 86 22.89 6.13 -6.65
CA LEU A 86 23.08 7.27 -5.75
C LEU A 86 22.94 6.82 -4.29
N PHE A 87 21.87 6.10 -3.95
CA PHE A 87 21.66 5.56 -2.61
C PHE A 87 22.78 4.60 -2.15
N GLU A 88 23.26 3.73 -3.04
CA GLU A 88 24.37 2.81 -2.77
C GLU A 88 25.67 3.56 -2.50
N SER A 89 26.05 4.50 -3.38
CA SER A 89 27.27 5.30 -3.25
C SER A 89 27.32 6.14 -1.98
N LYS A 90 26.18 6.66 -1.53
CA LYS A 90 26.04 7.47 -0.31
C LYS A 90 25.66 6.65 0.92
N LYS A 91 25.67 5.31 0.84
CA LYS A 91 25.30 4.38 1.94
C LYS A 91 23.96 4.73 2.60
N ASN A 92 22.94 5.05 1.80
CA ASN A 92 21.60 5.48 2.21
C ASN A 92 21.54 6.80 3.01
N ASN A 93 22.63 7.57 3.07
CA ASN A 93 22.64 8.91 3.67
C ASN A 93 22.35 9.98 2.61
N ILE A 94 21.15 9.90 2.02
CA ILE A 94 20.69 10.80 0.96
C ILE A 94 19.86 11.93 1.56
N ARG A 95 20.13 13.14 1.10
CA ARG A 95 19.35 14.34 1.42
C ARG A 95 18.75 14.95 0.17
N LEU A 96 17.93 15.97 0.33
CA LEU A 96 17.27 16.64 -0.79
C LEU A 96 18.30 17.19 -1.81
N GLN A 97 19.42 17.72 -1.32
CA GLN A 97 20.48 18.30 -2.15
C GLN A 97 21.04 17.27 -3.16
N ASP A 98 21.27 16.03 -2.73
CA ASP A 98 21.77 14.97 -3.63
C ASP A 98 20.76 14.66 -4.76
N ILE A 99 19.46 14.81 -4.50
CA ILE A 99 18.39 14.61 -5.51
C ILE A 99 18.32 15.80 -6.48
N LEU A 100 18.52 17.02 -6.00
CA LEU A 100 18.62 18.21 -6.86
C LEU A 100 19.83 18.10 -7.81
N GLU A 101 20.98 17.68 -7.28
CA GLU A 101 22.20 17.43 -8.07
C GLU A 101 22.00 16.32 -9.11
N LEU A 102 21.30 15.23 -8.74
CA LEU A 102 20.96 14.15 -9.67
C LEU A 102 20.13 14.63 -10.87
N LYS A 103 19.29 15.64 -10.67
CA LYS A 103 18.45 16.26 -11.71
C LYS A 103 19.07 17.52 -12.33
N GLU A 104 20.34 17.79 -12.02
CA GLU A 104 21.08 18.93 -12.57
C GLU A 104 20.38 20.28 -12.29
N ILE A 105 19.69 20.39 -11.16
CA ILE A 105 18.99 21.61 -10.75
C ILE A 105 20.01 22.55 -10.10
N GLU A 106 20.38 23.60 -10.83
CA GLU A 106 21.23 24.67 -10.29
C GLU A 106 20.45 25.55 -9.32
N ARG A 107 21.04 25.76 -8.14
CA ARG A 107 20.48 26.62 -7.10
C ARG A 107 20.65 28.08 -7.50
N ARG A 108 19.62 28.89 -7.21
CA ARG A 108 19.63 30.34 -7.40
C ARG A 108 19.52 31.07 -6.08
N ASN A 109 20.25 32.18 -5.96
CA ASN A 109 20.12 33.07 -4.82
C ASN A 109 18.85 33.90 -5.00
N THR A 110 18.07 33.99 -3.94
CA THR A 110 16.87 34.83 -3.88
C THR A 110 17.13 36.11 -3.13
N HIS A 111 16.34 37.15 -3.42
CA HIS A 111 16.25 38.39 -2.66
C HIS A 111 14.79 38.57 -2.25
N ALA A 112 14.55 38.79 -0.96
CA ALA A 112 13.19 38.93 -0.43
C ALA A 112 12.96 40.36 0.05
N THR A 113 11.95 41.03 -0.50
CA THR A 113 11.56 42.40 -0.13
C THR A 113 10.15 42.42 0.41
N ARG A 114 9.97 42.99 1.61
CA ARG A 114 8.68 43.09 2.27
C ARG A 114 8.02 44.44 2.01
N ASN A 115 6.83 44.43 1.41
CA ASN A 115 6.03 45.61 1.13
C ASN A 115 4.71 45.54 1.91
N GLY A 116 4.75 45.98 3.17
CA GLY A 116 3.59 46.00 4.06
C GLY A 116 2.96 44.62 4.28
N LYS A 117 1.83 44.36 3.60
CA LYS A 117 1.07 43.11 3.64
C LYS A 117 1.48 42.07 2.59
N ARG A 118 2.52 42.33 1.80
CA ARG A 118 3.00 41.43 0.74
C ARG A 118 4.52 41.26 0.82
N ILE A 119 5.00 40.15 0.29
CA ILE A 119 6.42 39.85 0.15
C ILE A 119 6.72 39.53 -1.31
N SER A 120 7.73 40.18 -1.88
CA SER A 120 8.26 39.91 -3.20
C SER A 120 9.55 39.10 -3.06
N ILE A 121 9.65 37.99 -3.78
CA ILE A 121 10.85 37.14 -3.82
C ILE A 121 11.31 37.08 -5.27
N GLU A 122 12.57 37.41 -5.51
CA GLU A 122 13.16 37.44 -6.85
C GLU A 122 14.54 36.78 -6.90
N ASP A 123 14.88 36.17 -8.04
CA ASP A 123 16.21 35.55 -8.29
C ASP A 123 17.01 36.26 -9.39
N GLY A 124 16.60 37.48 -9.76
CA GLY A 124 17.15 38.27 -10.86
C GLY A 124 16.56 37.95 -12.25
N GLN A 125 15.86 36.83 -12.42
CA GLN A 125 15.14 36.48 -13.66
C GLN A 125 13.63 36.39 -13.45
N LEU A 126 13.22 35.82 -12.33
CA LEU A 126 11.85 35.56 -11.94
C LEU A 126 11.56 36.35 -10.67
N SER A 127 10.37 36.96 -10.60
CA SER A 127 9.87 37.68 -9.44
C SER A 127 8.47 37.18 -9.11
N ARG A 128 8.21 36.87 -7.84
CA ARG A 128 6.94 36.35 -7.34
C ARG A 128 6.52 37.15 -6.12
N GLU A 129 5.25 37.58 -6.10
CA GLU A 129 4.67 38.30 -4.97
C GLU A 129 3.64 37.43 -4.24
N PHE A 130 3.73 37.39 -2.91
CA PHE A 130 2.86 36.60 -2.04
C PHE A 130 2.19 37.48 -0.98
N PRO A 131 0.92 37.20 -0.63
CA PRO A 131 0.28 37.83 0.53
C PRO A 131 0.90 37.31 1.83
N LEU A 132 1.11 38.23 2.78
CA LEU A 132 1.56 37.92 4.13
C LEU A 132 0.38 37.70 5.06
N PHE A 133 0.47 36.61 5.81
CA PHE A 133 -0.42 36.25 6.90
C PHE A 133 0.35 36.33 8.22
N GLN A 134 -0.37 36.34 9.34
CA GLN A 134 0.21 36.42 10.66
C GLN A 134 -0.19 35.20 11.48
N ASP A 135 0.78 34.59 12.14
CA ASP A 135 0.56 33.49 13.09
C ASP A 135 0.38 34.09 14.49
N GLU A 136 -0.79 33.86 15.10
CA GLU A 136 -1.11 34.43 16.42
C GLU A 136 -0.35 33.74 17.57
N ILE A 137 0.08 32.49 17.38
CA ILE A 137 0.75 31.68 18.41
C ILE A 137 2.22 32.05 18.47
N LEU A 138 2.89 32.07 17.31
CA LEU A 138 4.31 32.38 17.18
C LEU A 138 4.59 33.87 17.05
N GLY A 139 3.58 34.69 16.73
CA GLY A 139 3.73 36.13 16.55
C GLY A 139 4.54 36.52 15.30
N VAL A 140 4.66 35.62 14.32
CA VAL A 140 5.48 35.82 13.11
C VAL A 140 4.64 35.86 11.85
N ALA A 141 5.15 36.54 10.83
CA ALA A 141 4.54 36.55 9.51
C ALA A 141 4.87 35.26 8.75
N TYR A 142 3.96 34.79 7.92
CA TYR A 142 4.18 33.68 7.00
C TYR A 142 3.46 33.91 5.68
N PHE A 143 3.85 33.19 4.63
CA PHE A 143 3.12 33.18 3.37
C PHE A 143 2.91 31.75 2.85
N TYR A 144 1.90 31.61 1.99
CA TYR A 144 1.67 30.42 1.18
C TYR A 144 1.85 30.77 -0.30
N GLY A 145 2.50 29.90 -1.05
CA GLY A 145 2.72 30.14 -2.46
C GLY A 145 3.39 29.00 -3.19
N ARG A 146 3.28 29.04 -4.51
CA ARG A 146 4.05 28.19 -5.42
C ARG A 146 5.36 28.90 -5.77
N ILE A 147 6.49 28.27 -5.49
CA ILE A 147 7.83 28.81 -5.74
C ILE A 147 8.67 27.88 -6.61
N PRO A 148 9.62 28.41 -7.40
CA PRO A 148 10.62 27.60 -8.09
C PRO A 148 11.45 26.75 -7.13
N ILE A 149 11.66 25.48 -7.47
CA ILE A 149 12.46 24.56 -6.65
C ILE A 149 13.91 25.03 -6.54
N ALA A 150 14.43 25.71 -7.57
CA ALA A 150 15.79 26.27 -7.58
C ALA A 150 16.05 27.31 -6.48
N TRP A 151 14.99 27.87 -5.87
CA TRP A 151 15.09 28.84 -4.78
C TRP A 151 15.24 28.20 -3.40
N LEU A 152 14.95 26.90 -3.29
CA LEU A 152 14.91 26.18 -2.02
C LEU A 152 16.28 25.66 -1.59
N GLU A 153 16.55 25.76 -0.31
CA GLU A 153 17.69 25.17 0.39
C GLU A 153 17.20 24.20 1.45
N ASN A 154 17.92 23.11 1.67
CA ASN A 154 17.59 22.20 2.76
C ASN A 154 18.13 22.73 4.10
N ASP A 155 17.32 22.72 5.15
CA ASP A 155 17.69 23.21 6.49
C ASP A 155 18.46 22.17 7.31
N ASP A 156 19.52 21.65 6.68
CA ASP A 156 20.31 20.51 7.18
C ASP A 156 21.32 20.89 8.26
N GLN A 157 21.89 22.09 8.18
CA GLN A 157 23.00 22.53 9.03
C GLN A 157 22.54 23.01 10.41
N GLU A 158 21.30 23.51 10.53
CA GLU A 158 20.77 24.02 11.79
C GLU A 158 19.91 22.97 12.54
N GLY A 159 19.72 21.77 11.98
CA GLY A 159 19.16 20.62 12.69
C GLY A 159 17.62 20.51 12.70
N LEU A 160 16.90 21.45 12.06
CA LEU A 160 15.43 21.40 11.94
C LEU A 160 14.95 20.21 11.10
N GLN A 161 15.80 19.69 10.21
CA GLN A 161 15.53 18.51 9.41
C GLN A 161 16.59 17.41 9.62
N PRO A 162 16.44 16.57 10.65
CA PRO A 162 17.47 15.58 11.00
C PRO A 162 17.41 14.28 10.18
N ARG A 163 16.43 14.14 9.27
CA ARG A 163 16.11 12.85 8.63
C ARG A 163 16.74 12.74 7.26
N VAL A 164 17.28 11.56 6.96
CA VAL A 164 17.62 11.15 5.59
C VAL A 164 16.38 10.76 4.80
N ILE A 165 16.48 10.82 3.49
CA ILE A 165 15.44 10.34 2.58
C ILE A 165 15.48 8.81 2.56
N ASP A 166 14.30 8.19 2.64
CA ASP A 166 14.15 6.73 2.56
C ASP A 166 13.76 6.38 1.12
N TYR A 167 14.49 5.44 0.52
CA TYR A 167 14.34 5.07 -0.89
C TYR A 167 12.94 4.53 -1.20
N LYS A 168 12.44 3.57 -0.40
CA LYS A 168 11.14 2.94 -0.65
C LYS A 168 10.01 3.94 -0.53
N ARG A 169 10.06 4.79 0.51
CA ARG A 169 9.08 5.86 0.73
C ARG A 169 9.14 6.92 -0.37
N LEU A 170 10.32 7.31 -0.83
CA LEU A 170 10.50 8.27 -1.91
C LEU A 170 9.85 7.78 -3.21
N ILE A 171 10.09 6.53 -3.60
CA ILE A 171 9.49 5.92 -4.79
C ILE A 171 7.98 5.89 -4.68
N SER A 172 7.45 5.41 -3.55
CA SER A 172 6.00 5.35 -3.34
C SER A 172 5.34 6.74 -3.44
N ILE A 173 5.97 7.78 -2.87
CA ILE A 173 5.46 9.15 -2.96
C ILE A 173 5.59 9.70 -4.38
N ARG A 174 6.72 9.46 -5.07
CA ARG A 174 6.93 9.88 -6.47
C ARG A 174 5.86 9.31 -7.38
N ASP A 175 5.65 8.00 -7.30
CA ASP A 175 4.70 7.31 -8.18
C ASP A 175 3.27 7.79 -7.89
N HIS A 176 2.92 8.02 -6.62
CA HIS A 176 1.64 8.61 -6.25
C HIS A 176 1.45 10.04 -6.78
N LEU A 177 2.45 10.91 -6.61
CA LEU A 177 2.40 12.31 -7.06
C LEU A 177 2.45 12.49 -8.58
N LYS A 178 2.66 11.40 -9.35
CA LYS A 178 2.60 11.44 -10.82
C LYS A 178 1.16 11.69 -11.31
N ASN A 179 0.19 11.11 -10.62
CA ASN A 179 -1.22 11.11 -11.02
C ASN A 179 -2.13 11.80 -10.00
N HIS A 180 -1.63 12.08 -8.79
CA HIS A 180 -2.42 12.66 -7.71
C HIS A 180 -1.81 13.96 -7.18
N PRO A 181 -2.63 14.96 -6.82
CA PRO A 181 -2.14 16.22 -6.30
C PRO A 181 -1.54 16.05 -4.89
N GLN A 182 -0.56 16.89 -4.58
CA GLN A 182 0.00 16.98 -3.24
C GLN A 182 -0.99 17.68 -2.30
N LEU A 183 -1.54 16.96 -1.32
CA LEU A 183 -2.54 17.50 -0.40
C LEU A 183 -1.99 18.54 0.59
N ALA A 184 -0.76 18.32 1.09
CA ALA A 184 -0.16 19.15 2.12
C ALA A 184 1.14 19.77 1.60
N PRO A 185 1.27 21.11 1.60
CA PRO A 185 2.45 21.81 1.10
C PRO A 185 3.68 21.52 1.95
N SER A 186 4.85 21.77 1.39
CA SER A 186 6.11 21.67 2.14
C SER A 186 6.26 22.89 3.05
N ILE A 187 6.98 22.74 4.16
CA ILE A 187 7.11 23.80 5.16
C ILE A 187 8.57 24.24 5.24
N GLY A 188 8.77 25.56 5.21
CA GLY A 188 10.08 26.17 5.34
C GLY A 188 10.06 27.46 6.14
N ARG A 189 11.22 28.10 6.20
CA ARG A 189 11.42 29.43 6.75
C ARG A 189 12.30 30.28 5.83
N LEU A 190 12.05 31.57 5.82
CA LEU A 190 12.87 32.57 5.15
C LEU A 190 13.85 33.14 6.17
N LEU A 191 15.13 32.80 6.04
CA LEU A 191 16.23 33.32 6.87
C LEU A 191 17.01 34.36 6.07
N GLY A 192 16.72 35.64 6.34
CA GLY A 192 17.18 36.75 5.52
C GLY A 192 16.68 36.59 4.08
N ASN A 193 17.59 36.25 3.18
CA ASN A 193 17.31 36.06 1.75
C ASN A 193 17.26 34.59 1.32
N ARG A 194 17.39 33.63 2.25
CA ARG A 194 17.46 32.20 1.94
C ARG A 194 16.18 31.48 2.36
N LEU A 195 15.55 30.78 1.43
CA LEU A 195 14.40 29.93 1.69
C LEU A 195 14.87 28.54 2.13
N LYS A 196 14.81 28.25 3.43
CA LYS A 196 15.22 26.98 4.01
C LYS A 196 14.02 26.08 4.30
N LEU A 197 14.00 24.90 3.74
CA LEU A 197 12.96 23.89 3.92
C LEU A 197 13.33 22.94 5.05
N PHE A 198 12.38 22.66 5.96
CA PHE A 198 12.62 21.78 7.09
C PHE A 198 11.60 20.64 7.24
N ASP A 199 10.45 20.71 6.56
CA ASP A 199 9.49 19.62 6.49
C ASP A 199 8.96 19.43 5.06
N GLY A 200 8.73 18.17 4.70
CA GLY A 200 8.28 17.78 3.35
C GLY A 200 9.38 17.33 2.38
N GLN A 201 10.59 17.00 2.85
CA GLN A 201 11.70 16.59 1.98
C GLN A 201 11.38 15.43 1.02
N HIS A 202 10.69 14.37 1.46
CA HIS A 202 10.34 13.25 0.58
C HIS A 202 9.36 13.68 -0.51
N LYS A 203 8.46 14.62 -0.20
CA LYS A 203 7.49 15.15 -1.17
C LYS A 203 8.21 16.01 -2.20
N LEU A 204 9.09 16.91 -1.75
CA LEU A 204 9.85 17.76 -2.66
C LEU A 204 10.77 16.94 -3.56
N ALA A 205 11.52 15.98 -3.00
CA ALA A 205 12.36 15.07 -3.77
C ALA A 205 11.53 14.27 -4.80
N ALA A 206 10.33 13.83 -4.43
CA ALA A 206 9.41 13.16 -5.35
C ALA A 206 8.94 14.09 -6.50
N GLN A 207 8.59 15.35 -6.20
CA GLN A 207 8.23 16.35 -7.22
C GLN A 207 9.38 16.63 -8.19
N VAL A 208 10.61 16.74 -7.67
CA VAL A 208 11.84 16.88 -8.46
C VAL A 208 12.06 15.66 -9.37
N LEU A 209 11.84 14.45 -8.86
CA LEU A 209 11.95 13.23 -9.66
C LEU A 209 10.91 13.18 -10.80
N ASN A 210 9.72 13.73 -10.56
CA ASN A 210 8.66 13.90 -11.56
C ASN A 210 8.87 15.12 -12.50
N ASN A 211 10.03 15.79 -12.44
CA ASN A 211 10.40 16.93 -13.26
C ASN A 211 9.52 18.18 -13.08
N HIS A 212 8.89 18.35 -11.92
CA HIS A 212 8.25 19.62 -11.59
C HIS A 212 9.31 20.69 -11.32
N SER A 213 9.09 21.90 -11.84
CA SER A 213 9.97 23.05 -11.63
C SER A 213 9.56 23.94 -10.45
N GLU A 214 8.31 23.80 -9.99
CA GLU A 214 7.72 24.61 -8.91
C GLU A 214 7.01 23.72 -7.88
N VAL A 215 6.92 24.19 -6.64
CA VAL A 215 6.30 23.47 -5.53
C VAL A 215 5.51 24.41 -4.62
N ASP A 216 4.44 23.88 -4.03
CA ASP A 216 3.61 24.60 -3.06
C ASP A 216 4.25 24.54 -1.66
N VAL A 217 4.45 25.72 -1.07
CA VAL A 217 5.12 25.87 0.22
C VAL A 217 4.36 26.78 1.18
N LYS A 218 4.52 26.49 2.48
CA LYS A 218 4.27 27.40 3.60
C LYS A 218 5.61 27.88 4.14
N VAL A 219 5.83 29.19 4.21
CA VAL A 219 7.12 29.74 4.64
C VAL A 219 6.93 30.72 5.79
N TYR A 220 7.54 30.44 6.93
CA TYR A 220 7.64 31.35 8.07
C TYR A 220 8.76 32.37 7.87
N ILE A 221 8.51 33.64 8.16
CA ILE A 221 9.52 34.70 7.97
C ILE A 221 10.26 34.89 9.28
N SER A 222 11.58 34.63 9.26
CA SER A 222 12.43 34.91 10.41
C SER A 222 12.56 36.43 10.61
N PRO A 223 12.37 36.93 11.84
CA PRO A 223 12.67 38.32 12.18
C PRO A 223 14.15 38.64 11.97
N ASP A 224 14.46 39.92 11.71
CA ASP A 224 15.85 40.40 11.59
C ASP A 224 16.60 40.40 12.93
N ASP A 225 15.85 40.41 14.04
CA ASP A 225 16.37 40.33 15.41
C ASP A 225 16.84 38.91 15.74
N GLU A 226 18.13 38.74 16.03
CA GLU A 226 18.77 37.44 16.29
C GLU A 226 18.09 36.67 17.43
N GLU A 227 17.69 37.35 18.51
CA GLU A 227 17.03 36.67 19.63
C GLU A 227 15.65 36.14 19.23
N LYS A 228 14.88 36.94 18.49
CA LYS A 228 13.54 36.54 18.02
C LYS A 228 13.63 35.47 16.94
N SER A 229 14.63 35.54 16.07
CA SER A 229 14.92 34.51 15.08
C SER A 229 15.25 33.17 15.74
N LYS A 230 16.07 33.18 16.79
CA LYS A 230 16.41 31.98 17.57
C LYS A 230 15.20 31.41 18.31
N ARG A 231 14.37 32.26 18.92
CA ARG A 231 13.11 31.83 19.56
C ARG A 231 12.15 31.19 18.55
N LEU A 232 12.01 31.77 17.35
CA LEU A 232 11.21 31.18 16.28
C LEU A 232 11.76 29.81 15.89
N PHE A 233 13.08 29.70 15.72
CA PHE A 233 13.74 28.44 15.40
C PHE A 233 13.44 27.36 16.47
N ASP A 234 13.61 27.67 17.75
CA ASP A 234 13.34 26.73 18.85
C ASP A 234 11.86 26.30 18.89
N ALA A 235 10.94 27.25 18.68
CA ALA A 235 9.52 26.96 18.65
C ALA A 235 9.12 26.07 17.45
N LEU A 236 9.67 26.34 16.26
CA LEU A 236 9.47 25.51 15.07
C LEU A 236 10.07 24.12 15.26
N MET A 237 11.22 24.01 15.91
CA MET A 237 11.86 22.72 16.22
C MET A 237 10.96 21.85 17.11
N ILE A 238 10.50 22.39 18.24
CA ILE A 238 9.63 21.66 19.17
C ILE A 238 8.33 21.25 18.47
N THR A 239 7.71 22.18 17.75
CA THR A 239 6.47 21.92 17.00
C THR A 239 6.66 20.81 15.98
N ASN A 240 7.76 20.81 15.23
CA ASN A 240 8.08 19.79 14.24
C ASN A 240 8.33 18.42 14.91
N LEU A 241 9.08 18.37 16.02
CA LEU A 241 9.34 17.13 16.75
C LEU A 241 8.05 16.50 17.32
N GLU A 242 7.13 17.31 17.86
CA GLU A 242 5.85 16.84 18.36
C GLU A 242 4.90 16.41 17.25
N ALA A 243 4.85 17.18 16.15
CA ALA A 243 4.05 16.88 14.95
C ALA A 243 4.39 15.51 14.36
N HIS A 244 5.67 15.15 14.34
CA HIS A 244 6.10 13.86 13.78
C HIS A 244 6.20 12.73 14.81
N SER A 245 5.88 12.98 16.08
CA SER A 245 5.84 11.97 17.13
C SER A 245 4.40 11.71 17.60
N LYS A 246 3.92 12.47 18.58
CA LYS A 246 2.62 12.27 19.25
C LYS A 246 1.44 12.67 18.36
N LEU A 247 1.61 13.71 17.55
CA LEU A 247 0.56 14.29 16.72
C LEU A 247 0.61 13.80 15.27
N LYS A 248 1.33 12.70 15.02
CA LYS A 248 1.42 12.11 13.69
C LYS A 248 0.02 11.73 13.22
N GLN A 249 -0.32 12.12 11.98
CA GLN A 249 -1.57 11.73 11.35
C GLN A 249 -1.74 10.21 11.42
N VAL A 250 -2.83 9.78 12.04
CA VAL A 250 -3.17 8.37 12.19
C VAL A 250 -3.69 7.88 10.84
N PRO A 251 -3.19 6.75 10.31
CA PRO A 251 -3.76 6.18 9.10
C PRO A 251 -5.23 5.83 9.33
N PHE A 252 -6.04 5.86 8.27
CA PHE A 252 -7.40 5.34 8.32
C PHE A 252 -7.39 3.88 8.80
N TYR A 253 -8.43 3.50 9.54
CA TYR A 253 -8.63 2.11 9.92
C TYR A 253 -8.85 1.24 8.68
N THR A 254 -8.46 -0.03 8.77
CA THR A 254 -8.61 -1.00 7.67
C THR A 254 -10.06 -1.13 7.19
N SER A 255 -11.02 -1.01 8.10
CA SER A 255 -12.47 -0.94 7.80
C SER A 255 -12.82 0.20 6.87
N THR A 256 -12.46 1.42 7.26
CA THR A 256 -12.70 2.63 6.48
C THR A 256 -12.03 2.54 5.10
N LEU A 257 -10.83 1.96 5.02
CA LEU A 257 -10.16 1.75 3.73
C LEU A 257 -10.92 0.76 2.85
N LEU A 258 -11.36 -0.37 3.40
CA LEU A 258 -12.15 -1.36 2.65
C LEU A 258 -13.46 -0.78 2.14
N ASP A 259 -14.19 -0.04 2.97
CA ASP A 259 -15.45 0.60 2.59
C ASP A 259 -15.27 1.60 1.45
N ARG A 260 -14.25 2.47 1.57
CA ARG A 260 -13.96 3.48 0.55
C ARG A 260 -13.49 2.85 -0.76
N LEU A 261 -12.61 1.84 -0.70
CA LEU A 261 -12.16 1.12 -1.90
C LEU A 261 -13.30 0.35 -2.56
N SER A 262 -14.19 -0.26 -1.78
CA SER A 262 -15.40 -0.94 -2.27
C SER A 262 -16.36 0.03 -2.96
N ALA A 263 -16.56 1.24 -2.40
CA ALA A 263 -17.38 2.27 -3.02
C ALA A 263 -16.81 2.74 -4.37
N ILE A 264 -15.50 3.05 -4.42
CA ILE A 264 -14.82 3.44 -5.67
C ILE A 264 -14.90 2.29 -6.70
N TYR A 265 -14.73 1.04 -6.26
CA TYR A 265 -14.85 -0.13 -7.11
C TYR A 265 -16.23 -0.20 -7.79
N LYS A 266 -17.32 -0.02 -7.02
CA LYS A 266 -18.69 -0.07 -7.56
C LYS A 266 -18.94 1.00 -8.61
N GLU A 267 -18.52 2.24 -8.34
CA GLU A 267 -18.66 3.35 -9.28
C GLU A 267 -17.92 3.10 -10.60
N ILE A 268 -16.67 2.65 -10.54
CA ILE A 268 -15.89 2.36 -11.75
C ILE A 268 -16.41 1.11 -12.47
N LEU A 269 -16.96 0.13 -11.74
CA LEU A 269 -17.58 -1.05 -12.33
C LEU A 269 -18.81 -0.68 -13.16
N GLU A 270 -19.66 0.23 -12.68
CA GLU A 270 -20.80 0.75 -13.43
C GLU A 270 -20.35 1.47 -14.71
N GLU A 271 -19.27 2.25 -14.63
CA GLU A 271 -18.65 2.88 -15.81
C GLU A 271 -18.11 1.83 -16.81
N PHE A 272 -17.50 0.75 -16.32
CA PHE A 272 -17.00 -0.33 -17.18
C PHE A 272 -18.14 -1.07 -17.89
N ILE A 273 -19.20 -1.40 -17.17
CA ILE A 273 -20.37 -2.10 -17.71
C ILE A 273 -21.08 -1.25 -18.77
N SER A 274 -21.17 0.07 -18.55
CA SER A 274 -21.80 0.99 -19.50
C SER A 274 -20.95 1.31 -20.73
N SER A 275 -19.61 1.27 -20.61
CA SER A 275 -18.69 1.65 -21.70
C SER A 275 -18.24 0.48 -22.58
N LYS A 276 -18.24 -0.76 -22.08
CA LYS A 276 -17.74 -1.94 -22.80
C LYS A 276 -18.86 -2.90 -23.19
N SER A 277 -18.65 -3.60 -24.30
CA SER A 277 -19.56 -4.64 -24.77
C SER A 277 -19.74 -5.77 -23.75
N PRO A 278 -20.95 -6.36 -23.63
CA PRO A 278 -21.25 -7.43 -22.67
C PRO A 278 -20.33 -8.65 -22.74
N GLU A 279 -19.73 -8.93 -23.89
CA GLU A 279 -18.82 -10.06 -24.08
C GLU A 279 -17.52 -9.93 -23.28
N ASN A 280 -17.12 -8.69 -22.94
CA ASN A 280 -15.90 -8.40 -22.20
C ASN A 280 -16.13 -8.18 -20.70
N HIS A 281 -17.36 -8.37 -20.20
CA HIS A 281 -17.72 -8.17 -18.79
C HIS A 281 -17.20 -9.33 -17.93
N THR A 282 -15.89 -9.32 -17.65
CA THR A 282 -15.21 -10.23 -16.72
C THR A 282 -14.40 -9.44 -15.70
N GLU A 283 -14.13 -10.03 -14.54
CA GLU A 283 -13.29 -9.40 -13.51
C GLU A 283 -11.86 -9.19 -14.00
N GLU A 284 -11.30 -10.15 -14.76
CA GLU A 284 -9.97 -10.00 -15.37
C GLU A 284 -9.89 -8.79 -16.31
N ASN A 285 -10.90 -8.62 -17.17
CA ASN A 285 -10.98 -7.48 -18.08
C ASN A 285 -11.23 -6.17 -17.33
N PHE A 286 -11.96 -6.21 -16.22
CA PHE A 286 -12.14 -5.05 -15.35
C PHE A 286 -10.83 -4.63 -14.67
N VAL A 287 -10.06 -5.57 -14.13
CA VAL A 287 -8.72 -5.28 -13.57
C VAL A 287 -7.79 -4.74 -14.65
N HIS A 288 -7.87 -5.26 -15.88
CA HIS A 288 -7.13 -4.71 -17.01
C HIS A 288 -7.58 -3.28 -17.37
N PHE A 289 -8.90 -3.01 -17.36
CA PHE A 289 -9.45 -1.67 -17.59
C PHE A 289 -8.97 -0.67 -16.53
N LEU A 290 -8.94 -1.05 -15.26
CA LEU A 290 -8.39 -0.23 -14.18
C LEU A 290 -6.90 0.08 -14.39
N ALA A 291 -6.12 -0.93 -14.78
CA ALA A 291 -4.69 -0.78 -14.99
C ALA A 291 -4.35 0.11 -16.20
N THR A 292 -5.11 -0.01 -17.28
CA THR A 292 -4.80 0.65 -18.56
C THR A 292 -5.48 2.01 -18.69
N GLN A 293 -6.78 2.10 -18.41
CA GLN A 293 -7.56 3.32 -18.65
C GLN A 293 -7.57 4.27 -17.46
N LYS A 294 -7.60 3.73 -16.24
CA LYS A 294 -7.62 4.53 -15.00
C LYS A 294 -6.24 4.70 -14.36
N GLN A 295 -5.19 4.16 -14.99
CA GLN A 295 -3.79 4.27 -14.57
C GLN A 295 -3.50 3.75 -13.15
N PHE A 296 -4.33 2.87 -12.61
CA PHE A 296 -4.02 2.17 -11.37
C PHE A 296 -2.89 1.16 -11.58
N SER A 297 -2.10 0.90 -10.55
CA SER A 297 -1.23 -0.27 -10.58
C SER A 297 -2.05 -1.57 -10.55
N LYS A 298 -1.51 -2.67 -11.10
CA LYS A 298 -2.17 -3.98 -11.03
C LYS A 298 -2.45 -4.42 -9.60
N SER A 299 -1.57 -4.07 -8.66
CA SER A 299 -1.76 -4.34 -7.23
C SER A 299 -2.93 -3.56 -6.64
N GLU A 300 -3.06 -2.27 -6.96
CA GLU A 300 -4.17 -1.44 -6.47
C GLU A 300 -5.50 -1.92 -7.06
N ALA A 301 -5.54 -2.21 -8.36
CA ALA A 301 -6.72 -2.75 -9.02
C ALA A 301 -7.18 -4.09 -8.39
N LYS A 302 -6.23 -4.99 -8.11
CA LYS A 302 -6.53 -6.24 -7.37
C LYS A 302 -7.01 -5.96 -5.95
N GLU A 303 -6.41 -4.99 -5.25
CA GLU A 303 -6.81 -4.68 -3.88
C GLU A 303 -8.20 -4.06 -3.80
N MET A 304 -8.60 -3.25 -4.78
CA MET A 304 -9.97 -2.73 -4.92
C MET A 304 -10.98 -3.87 -5.09
N LEU A 305 -10.69 -4.81 -5.99
CA LEU A 305 -11.52 -6.01 -6.18
C LEU A 305 -11.63 -6.83 -4.88
N ARG A 306 -10.49 -7.12 -4.24
CA ARG A 306 -10.46 -7.85 -2.96
C ARG A 306 -11.25 -7.14 -1.88
N SER A 307 -11.18 -5.81 -1.83
CA SER A 307 -11.94 -4.99 -0.88
C SER A 307 -13.44 -5.12 -1.12
N ALA A 308 -13.88 -5.04 -2.38
CA ALA A 308 -15.27 -5.22 -2.75
C ALA A 308 -15.81 -6.62 -2.40
N ILE A 309 -15.05 -7.68 -2.71
CA ILE A 309 -15.41 -9.06 -2.36
C ILE A 309 -15.54 -9.23 -0.85
N LYS A 310 -14.56 -8.76 -0.08
CA LYS A 310 -14.56 -8.86 1.39
C LYS A 310 -15.73 -8.09 2.01
N ASN A 311 -16.03 -6.88 1.54
CA ASN A 311 -17.18 -6.12 2.02
C ASN A 311 -18.48 -6.82 1.70
N SER A 312 -18.67 -7.25 0.45
CA SER A 312 -19.90 -7.95 0.06
C SER A 312 -20.12 -9.23 0.88
N ALA A 313 -19.05 -9.98 1.15
CA ALA A 313 -19.11 -11.18 1.96
C ALA A 313 -19.42 -10.86 3.44
N LEU A 314 -18.82 -9.81 4.00
CA LEU A 314 -19.06 -9.40 5.38
C LEU A 314 -20.48 -8.85 5.57
N ASP A 315 -20.95 -7.97 4.67
CA ASP A 315 -22.28 -7.36 4.72
C ASP A 315 -23.41 -8.40 4.70
N GLY A 316 -23.23 -9.49 3.95
CA GLY A 316 -24.18 -10.61 3.90
C GLY A 316 -24.11 -11.57 5.09
N SER A 317 -23.13 -11.42 5.98
CA SER A 317 -22.85 -12.38 7.05
C SER A 317 -23.36 -11.94 8.42
N LYS A 318 -23.73 -12.92 9.27
CA LYS A 318 -24.04 -12.67 10.69
C LYS A 318 -22.82 -12.19 11.49
N LEU A 319 -21.61 -12.41 10.95
CA LEU A 319 -20.36 -12.00 11.59
C LEU A 319 -20.21 -10.48 11.66
N ASN A 320 -20.86 -9.73 10.77
CA ASN A 320 -20.75 -8.27 10.71
C ASN A 320 -21.08 -7.58 12.05
N GLY A 321 -22.11 -8.06 12.77
CA GLY A 321 -22.50 -7.51 14.07
C GLY A 321 -21.46 -7.68 15.18
N TYR A 322 -20.42 -8.47 14.95
CA TYR A 322 -19.38 -8.82 15.92
C TYR A 322 -17.99 -8.30 15.53
N VAL A 323 -17.92 -7.43 14.52
CA VAL A 323 -16.68 -6.91 13.97
C VAL A 323 -16.54 -5.42 14.30
N ALA A 324 -15.44 -5.06 14.95
CA ALA A 324 -15.13 -3.66 15.21
C ALA A 324 -14.69 -2.93 13.95
N GLU A 325 -15.26 -1.73 13.76
CA GLU A 325 -14.77 -0.75 12.80
C GLU A 325 -13.37 -0.24 13.20
N ALA A 326 -13.15 0.08 14.48
CA ALA A 326 -11.87 0.60 14.96
C ALA A 326 -10.91 -0.53 15.35
N SER A 327 -9.62 -0.36 15.00
CA SER A 327 -8.58 -1.26 15.48
C SER A 327 -8.38 -1.09 16.99
N LYS A 328 -8.61 -2.17 17.77
CA LYS A 328 -8.48 -2.27 19.25
C LYS A 328 -9.72 -1.91 20.08
N ASP A 329 -10.93 -1.95 19.51
CA ASP A 329 -12.14 -1.88 20.34
C ASP A 329 -12.32 -3.20 21.13
N ALA A 330 -12.26 -3.11 22.47
CA ALA A 330 -12.41 -4.26 23.36
C ALA A 330 -13.86 -4.74 23.50
N SER A 331 -14.82 -3.98 22.95
CA SER A 331 -16.24 -4.32 22.94
C SER A 331 -16.54 -5.47 21.97
N TYR A 332 -15.75 -5.59 20.90
CA TYR A 332 -15.95 -6.60 19.87
C TYR A 332 -14.90 -7.72 19.94
N PRO A 333 -15.28 -8.95 19.59
CA PRO A 333 -14.36 -10.09 19.52
C PRO A 333 -13.36 -10.00 18.38
N VAL A 334 -13.79 -9.39 17.26
CA VAL A 334 -13.06 -9.45 16.00
C VAL A 334 -12.83 -8.05 15.45
N THR A 335 -11.72 -7.88 14.75
CA THR A 335 -11.43 -6.67 13.95
C THR A 335 -11.28 -7.06 12.50
N ILE A 336 -11.50 -6.12 11.58
CA ILE A 336 -11.32 -6.39 10.15
C ILE A 336 -9.85 -6.73 9.80
N ASP A 337 -8.88 -6.20 10.55
CA ASP A 337 -7.46 -6.62 10.41
C ASP A 337 -7.25 -8.11 10.71
N LEU A 338 -7.96 -8.64 11.72
CA LEU A 338 -7.88 -10.06 12.05
C LEU A 338 -8.50 -10.90 10.93
N LEU A 339 -9.70 -10.55 10.46
CA LEU A 339 -10.38 -11.26 9.36
C LEU A 339 -9.54 -11.30 8.08
N ASN A 340 -8.88 -10.18 7.74
CA ASN A 340 -7.98 -10.08 6.60
C ASN A 340 -6.80 -11.05 6.65
N LYS A 341 -6.34 -11.40 7.86
CA LYS A 341 -5.20 -12.30 8.05
C LYS A 341 -5.61 -13.77 8.21
N THR A 342 -6.87 -14.05 8.54
CA THR A 342 -7.31 -15.38 8.96
C THR A 342 -8.49 -15.88 8.14
N ILE A 343 -9.70 -15.39 8.39
CA ILE A 343 -10.93 -15.98 7.85
C ILE A 343 -11.05 -15.71 6.35
N PHE A 344 -10.80 -14.48 5.87
CA PHE A 344 -10.97 -14.18 4.45
C PHE A 344 -10.04 -15.02 3.55
N PRO A 345 -8.72 -15.12 3.80
CA PRO A 345 -7.84 -15.96 2.98
C PRO A 345 -8.11 -17.47 3.09
N SER A 346 -8.74 -17.92 4.17
CA SER A 346 -9.11 -19.33 4.37
C SER A 346 -10.44 -19.71 3.69
N THR A 347 -11.22 -18.74 3.20
CA THR A 347 -12.60 -18.98 2.73
C THR A 347 -12.88 -18.40 1.35
N LEU A 348 -12.54 -17.13 1.11
CA LEU A 348 -12.89 -16.38 -0.09
C LEU A 348 -11.83 -16.54 -1.20
N TYR A 349 -12.31 -16.57 -2.44
CA TYR A 349 -11.49 -16.50 -3.64
C TYR A 349 -11.17 -15.04 -3.98
N LEU A 350 -9.95 -14.62 -3.64
CA LEU A 350 -9.50 -13.22 -3.72
C LEU A 350 -8.75 -12.87 -5.02
N GLU A 351 -8.81 -13.73 -6.03
CA GLU A 351 -8.24 -13.49 -7.36
C GLU A 351 -9.36 -13.18 -8.38
N PRO A 352 -9.06 -12.43 -9.45
CA PRO A 352 -10.04 -12.06 -10.47
C PRO A 352 -10.51 -13.28 -11.26
N SER A 353 -11.83 -13.40 -11.45
CA SER A 353 -12.44 -14.45 -12.25
C SER A 353 -12.44 -14.13 -13.74
N SER A 354 -12.14 -15.13 -14.56
CA SER A 354 -12.29 -15.08 -16.02
C SER A 354 -13.74 -15.33 -16.46
N ALA A 355 -14.64 -15.71 -15.55
CA ALA A 355 -16.04 -15.92 -15.84
C ALA A 355 -16.73 -14.61 -16.23
N LYS A 356 -17.69 -14.70 -17.16
CA LYS A 356 -18.53 -13.56 -17.54
C LYS A 356 -19.50 -13.24 -16.41
N PHE A 357 -19.69 -11.96 -16.12
CA PHE A 357 -20.67 -11.50 -15.13
C PHE A 357 -22.04 -12.09 -15.45
N THR A 358 -22.74 -12.55 -14.43
CA THR A 358 -24.09 -13.16 -14.54
C THR A 358 -24.18 -14.45 -15.35
N SER A 359 -23.04 -15.03 -15.76
CA SER A 359 -23.02 -16.35 -16.40
C SER A 359 -23.22 -17.46 -15.38
N GLU A 360 -23.59 -18.66 -15.84
CA GLU A 360 -23.72 -19.86 -14.96
C GLU A 360 -22.41 -20.24 -14.26
N HIS A 361 -21.27 -19.71 -14.72
CA HIS A 361 -19.95 -19.95 -14.15
C HIS A 361 -19.49 -18.81 -13.24
N ASP A 362 -20.31 -17.78 -13.04
CA ASP A 362 -20.08 -16.69 -12.09
C ASP A 362 -20.67 -17.04 -10.73
N TYR A 363 -19.81 -17.59 -9.86
CA TYR A 363 -20.21 -17.99 -8.52
C TYR A 363 -20.03 -16.90 -7.47
N ARG A 364 -19.86 -15.62 -7.82
CA ARG A 364 -19.65 -14.55 -6.82
C ARG A 364 -20.84 -14.38 -5.85
N ASN A 365 -22.07 -14.42 -6.37
CA ASN A 365 -23.26 -14.35 -5.51
C ASN A 365 -23.39 -15.60 -4.63
N SER A 366 -23.11 -16.78 -5.20
CA SER A 366 -23.10 -18.03 -4.44
C SER A 366 -21.98 -18.05 -3.40
N GLU A 367 -20.84 -17.45 -3.67
CA GLU A 367 -19.71 -17.32 -2.75
C GLU A 367 -20.06 -16.47 -1.54
N VAL A 368 -20.74 -15.34 -1.74
CA VAL A 368 -21.26 -14.50 -0.65
C VAL A 368 -22.25 -15.29 0.21
N GLN A 369 -23.18 -16.03 -0.41
CA GLN A 369 -24.12 -16.87 0.32
C GLN A 369 -23.43 -18.01 1.09
N ASN A 370 -22.51 -18.71 0.45
CA ASN A 370 -21.73 -19.79 1.06
C ASN A 370 -20.90 -19.27 2.25
N PHE A 371 -20.32 -18.08 2.12
CA PHE A 371 -19.63 -17.42 3.23
C PHE A 371 -20.58 -17.04 4.36
N ALA A 372 -21.77 -16.52 4.05
CA ALA A 372 -22.80 -16.23 5.06
C ALA A 372 -23.23 -17.50 5.82
N ASP A 373 -23.39 -18.63 5.12
CA ASP A 373 -23.75 -19.91 5.72
C ASP A 373 -22.63 -20.45 6.63
N VAL A 374 -21.39 -20.47 6.15
CA VAL A 374 -20.23 -20.92 6.93
C VAL A 374 -19.99 -20.04 8.15
N THR A 375 -20.09 -18.72 7.99
CA THR A 375 -19.93 -17.80 9.13
C THR A 375 -21.08 -17.89 10.11
N ALA A 376 -22.30 -18.18 9.69
CA ALA A 376 -23.41 -18.46 10.60
C ALA A 376 -23.15 -19.70 11.46
N LEU A 377 -22.64 -20.78 10.87
CA LEU A 377 -22.20 -21.98 11.61
C LEU A 377 -21.06 -21.66 12.58
N LEU A 378 -20.13 -20.80 12.14
CA LEU A 378 -19.00 -20.38 12.96
C LEU A 378 -19.45 -19.53 14.16
N VAL A 379 -20.39 -18.59 13.97
CA VAL A 379 -20.97 -17.80 15.06
C VAL A 379 -21.62 -18.70 16.11
N GLN A 380 -22.38 -19.71 15.65
CA GLN A 380 -23.07 -20.67 16.50
C GLN A 380 -22.10 -21.56 17.28
N GLU A 381 -21.16 -22.22 16.60
CA GLU A 381 -20.27 -23.21 17.23
C GLU A 381 -19.11 -22.57 18.02
N ALA A 382 -18.69 -21.36 17.68
CA ALA A 382 -17.61 -20.64 18.38
C ALA A 382 -18.10 -19.82 19.59
N CYS A 383 -19.35 -20.03 20.03
CA CYS A 383 -19.99 -19.34 21.15
C CYS A 383 -19.90 -17.81 21.07
N LEU A 384 -20.02 -17.25 19.86
CA LEU A 384 -19.81 -15.81 19.61
C LEU A 384 -20.93 -14.97 20.24
N ASP A 385 -22.15 -15.51 20.32
CA ASP A 385 -23.30 -14.90 21.00
C ASP A 385 -23.05 -14.70 22.52
N ASN A 386 -22.13 -15.47 23.10
CA ASN A 386 -21.75 -15.36 24.50
C ASN A 386 -20.58 -14.37 24.72
N TRP A 387 -20.14 -13.66 23.69
CA TRP A 387 -19.09 -12.66 23.84
C TRP A 387 -19.57 -11.45 24.65
N VAL A 388 -18.78 -11.07 25.67
CA VAL A 388 -19.05 -9.88 26.49
C VAL A 388 -17.78 -9.06 26.64
N GLN A 389 -17.95 -7.73 26.64
CA GLN A 389 -16.87 -6.78 26.93
C GLN A 389 -16.28 -7.07 28.32
N ASN A 390 -14.96 -7.25 28.38
CA ASN A 390 -14.27 -7.46 29.64
C ASN A 390 -14.07 -6.13 30.36
N VAL A 391 -14.99 -5.82 31.28
CA VAL A 391 -14.90 -4.68 32.19
C VAL A 391 -14.14 -5.13 33.44
N LYS A 392 -13.08 -4.38 33.79
CA LYS A 392 -12.27 -4.66 35.00
C LYS A 392 -13.17 -4.82 36.23
N GLY A 393 -13.05 -5.96 36.92
CA GLY A 393 -13.79 -6.24 38.15
C GLY A 393 -15.05 -7.10 37.97
N LYS A 394 -15.41 -7.50 36.74
CA LYS A 394 -16.50 -8.45 36.49
C LYS A 394 -15.94 -9.87 36.32
N THR A 395 -16.43 -10.82 37.12
CA THR A 395 -16.16 -12.25 36.90
C THR A 395 -16.93 -12.72 35.67
N LEU A 396 -16.22 -13.32 34.73
CA LEU A 396 -16.79 -13.88 33.50
C LEU A 396 -17.31 -15.29 33.79
N THR A 397 -18.41 -15.68 33.11
CA THR A 397 -18.86 -17.08 33.16
C THR A 397 -17.91 -17.97 32.37
N ASN A 398 -17.91 -19.29 32.63
CA ASN A 398 -17.07 -20.24 31.89
C ASN A 398 -17.32 -20.17 30.37
N GLU A 399 -18.56 -19.99 29.94
CA GLU A 399 -18.92 -19.83 28.52
C GLU A 399 -18.37 -18.52 27.91
N GLN A 400 -18.38 -17.43 28.69
CA GLN A 400 -17.78 -16.15 28.27
C GLN A 400 -16.26 -16.25 28.17
N LEU A 401 -15.62 -16.95 29.12
CA LEU A 401 -14.17 -17.23 29.08
C LEU A 401 -13.80 -18.09 27.87
N LYS A 402 -14.61 -19.12 27.58
CA LYS A 402 -14.46 -19.97 26.40
C LYS A 402 -14.50 -19.16 25.11
N ALA A 403 -15.54 -18.34 24.92
CA ALA A 403 -15.66 -17.46 23.77
C ALA A 403 -14.45 -16.52 23.66
N ARG A 404 -13.97 -15.97 24.78
CA ARG A 404 -12.79 -15.09 24.79
C ARG A 404 -11.51 -15.78 24.37
N ARG A 405 -11.30 -17.04 24.75
CA ARG A 405 -10.13 -17.82 24.35
C ARG A 405 -10.17 -18.20 22.89
N ILE A 406 -11.32 -18.63 22.39
CA ILE A 406 -11.50 -18.99 20.98
C ILE A 406 -11.21 -17.80 20.07
N TRP A 407 -11.74 -16.63 20.42
CA TRP A 407 -11.61 -15.39 19.64
C TRP A 407 -10.38 -14.54 19.97
N HIS A 408 -9.54 -15.01 20.90
CA HIS A 408 -8.27 -14.36 21.14
C HIS A 408 -7.43 -14.34 19.85
N LYS A 409 -6.80 -13.20 19.54
CA LYS A 409 -6.03 -13.00 18.30
C LYS A 409 -5.09 -14.16 17.98
N GLY A 410 -4.40 -14.66 19.00
CA GLY A 410 -3.51 -15.81 18.89
C GLY A 410 -4.22 -17.09 18.47
N SER A 411 -5.29 -17.45 19.18
CA SER A 411 -6.11 -18.61 18.88
C SER A 411 -6.64 -18.57 17.45
N VAL A 412 -7.20 -17.44 17.01
CA VAL A 412 -7.76 -17.30 15.66
C VAL A 412 -6.69 -17.48 14.59
N LEU A 413 -5.48 -16.98 14.81
CA LEU A 413 -4.35 -17.22 13.89
C LEU A 413 -3.98 -18.71 13.80
N THR A 414 -4.05 -19.45 14.91
CA THR A 414 -3.72 -20.88 14.96
C THR A 414 -4.84 -21.79 14.43
N TRP A 415 -6.12 -21.52 14.73
CA TRP A 415 -7.22 -22.40 14.28
C TRP A 415 -7.77 -22.03 12.90
N SER A 416 -7.58 -20.80 12.39
CA SER A 416 -8.09 -20.43 11.07
C SER A 416 -7.54 -21.24 9.88
N PRO A 417 -6.31 -21.78 9.90
CA PRO A 417 -5.87 -22.77 8.91
C PRO A 417 -6.68 -24.08 9.01
N TYR A 418 -7.11 -24.48 10.22
CA TYR A 418 -7.94 -25.68 10.38
C TYR A 418 -9.31 -25.48 9.76
N LEU A 419 -9.89 -24.27 9.83
CA LEU A 419 -11.11 -23.95 9.09
C LEU A 419 -10.94 -24.21 7.59
N LYS A 420 -9.80 -23.83 7.00
CA LYS A 420 -9.50 -24.11 5.59
C LYS A 420 -9.51 -25.62 5.30
N SER A 421 -8.88 -26.40 6.17
CA SER A 421 -8.82 -27.86 6.03
C SER A 421 -10.17 -28.56 6.27
N ILE A 422 -10.98 -28.05 7.20
CA ILE A 422 -12.37 -28.50 7.40
C ILE A 422 -13.16 -28.28 6.11
N LEU A 423 -13.04 -27.10 5.51
CA LEU A 423 -13.71 -26.81 4.25
C LEU A 423 -13.23 -27.75 3.16
N TYR A 424 -11.92 -27.96 2.99
CA TYR A 424 -11.42 -28.93 2.00
C TYR A 424 -12.00 -30.33 2.17
N PHE A 425 -12.08 -30.80 3.41
CA PHE A 425 -12.61 -32.11 3.73
C PHE A 425 -14.12 -32.20 3.45
N ALA A 426 -14.90 -31.26 3.98
CA ALA A 426 -16.36 -31.27 3.85
C ALA A 426 -16.84 -31.04 2.42
N LEU A 427 -16.11 -30.19 1.69
CA LEU A 427 -16.43 -29.80 0.32
C LEU A 427 -15.80 -30.73 -0.73
N GLN A 428 -15.01 -31.71 -0.28
CA GLN A 428 -14.32 -32.70 -1.10
C GLN A 428 -13.50 -32.08 -2.24
N THR A 429 -12.73 -31.03 -1.94
CA THR A 429 -11.89 -30.35 -2.94
C THR A 429 -10.63 -31.17 -3.23
N MET A 430 -10.60 -31.82 -4.39
CA MET A 430 -9.55 -32.78 -4.74
C MET A 430 -8.42 -32.12 -5.53
N THR A 431 -8.75 -31.12 -6.34
CA THR A 431 -7.78 -30.42 -7.20
C THR A 431 -7.23 -29.16 -6.55
N ASN A 432 -6.06 -28.70 -7.00
CA ASN A 432 -5.48 -27.44 -6.53
C ASN A 432 -6.34 -26.22 -6.90
N GLU A 433 -7.00 -26.24 -8.06
CA GLU A 433 -7.90 -25.14 -8.49
C GLU A 433 -9.15 -25.05 -7.61
N GLU A 434 -9.77 -26.18 -7.24
CA GLU A 434 -10.90 -26.21 -6.30
C GLU A 434 -10.50 -25.75 -4.89
N ARG A 435 -9.25 -26.02 -4.49
CA ARG A 435 -8.71 -25.56 -3.21
C ARG A 435 -8.45 -24.06 -3.16
N GLU A 436 -8.24 -23.41 -4.30
CA GLU A 436 -8.18 -21.95 -4.38
C GLU A 436 -9.59 -21.33 -4.43
N LYS A 437 -10.56 -22.04 -5.03
CA LYS A 437 -11.96 -21.60 -5.21
C LYS A 437 -12.93 -22.26 -4.21
N ILE A 438 -12.56 -22.29 -2.93
CA ILE A 438 -13.28 -23.08 -1.90
C ILE A 438 -14.77 -22.75 -1.83
N LEU A 439 -15.10 -21.47 -1.63
CA LEU A 439 -16.49 -21.01 -1.55
C LEU A 439 -17.02 -20.45 -2.88
N HIS A 440 -16.16 -20.20 -3.85
CA HIS A 440 -16.50 -19.78 -5.21
C HIS A 440 -17.03 -20.95 -6.03
N ARG A 441 -18.22 -21.43 -5.64
CA ARG A 441 -18.85 -22.64 -6.15
C ARG A 441 -20.38 -22.59 -5.98
N PRO A 442 -21.14 -23.57 -6.51
CA PRO A 442 -22.57 -23.68 -6.25
C PRO A 442 -22.90 -23.72 -4.75
N PRO A 443 -24.14 -23.39 -4.35
CA PRO A 443 -24.55 -23.39 -2.95
C PRO A 443 -24.22 -24.68 -2.20
N ILE A 444 -23.71 -24.56 -0.97
CA ILE A 444 -23.34 -25.71 -0.14
C ILE A 444 -24.59 -26.53 0.20
N SER A 445 -24.52 -27.84 0.02
CA SER A 445 -25.62 -28.75 0.37
C SER A 445 -25.78 -28.93 1.88
N GLN A 446 -26.98 -29.29 2.33
CA GLN A 446 -27.25 -29.57 3.77
C GLN A 446 -26.34 -30.68 4.33
N HIS A 447 -25.98 -31.69 3.52
CA HIS A 447 -25.05 -32.73 3.94
C HIS A 447 -23.66 -32.17 4.22
N GLN A 448 -23.14 -31.31 3.34
CA GLN A 448 -21.86 -30.65 3.52
C GLN A 448 -21.88 -29.70 4.72
N GLN A 449 -22.96 -28.94 4.91
CA GLN A 449 -23.14 -28.11 6.10
C GLN A 449 -23.07 -28.95 7.38
N ALA A 450 -23.73 -30.11 7.43
CA ALA A 450 -23.68 -31.01 8.59
C ALA A 450 -22.26 -31.53 8.88
N ILE A 451 -21.46 -31.80 7.84
CA ILE A 451 -20.04 -32.19 8.02
C ILE A 451 -19.24 -31.02 8.59
N ILE A 452 -19.41 -29.81 8.05
CA ILE A 452 -18.74 -28.59 8.54
C ILE A 452 -19.08 -28.37 10.02
N THR A 453 -20.37 -28.41 10.38
CA THR A 453 -20.84 -28.27 11.77
C THR A 453 -20.18 -29.29 12.68
N LYS A 454 -20.12 -30.57 12.27
CA LYS A 454 -19.49 -31.62 13.09
C LYS A 454 -18.01 -31.37 13.34
N CYS A 455 -17.28 -30.89 12.34
CA CYS A 455 -15.86 -30.55 12.48
C CYS A 455 -15.64 -29.28 13.32
N LEU A 456 -16.45 -28.24 13.12
CA LEU A 456 -16.40 -27.01 13.95
C LEU A 456 -16.75 -27.31 15.40
N ASN A 457 -17.75 -28.15 15.63
CA ASN A 457 -18.13 -28.58 16.97
C ASN A 457 -16.97 -29.28 17.69
N ARG A 458 -16.23 -30.18 17.01
CA ARG A 458 -15.02 -30.80 17.59
C ARG A 458 -13.92 -29.78 17.91
N LEU A 459 -13.74 -28.78 17.04
CA LEU A 459 -12.73 -27.74 17.25
C LEU A 459 -13.06 -26.88 18.49
N PHE A 460 -14.30 -26.43 18.62
CA PHE A 460 -14.70 -25.48 19.67
C PHE A 460 -15.23 -26.14 20.95
N SER A 461 -15.62 -27.41 20.91
CA SER A 461 -15.97 -28.20 22.11
C SER A 461 -14.76 -28.90 22.74
N HIS A 462 -13.55 -28.66 22.24
CA HIS A 462 -12.34 -29.27 22.78
C HIS A 462 -12.10 -28.84 24.25
N PRO A 463 -11.74 -29.77 25.17
CA PRO A 463 -11.59 -29.48 26.61
C PRO A 463 -10.59 -28.36 26.95
N MET A 464 -9.63 -28.11 26.07
CA MET A 464 -8.66 -27.00 26.21
C MET A 464 -9.34 -25.64 26.42
N TRP A 465 -10.52 -25.41 25.83
CA TRP A 465 -11.21 -24.13 25.95
C TRP A 465 -11.88 -23.93 27.31
N ASP A 466 -12.20 -25.03 27.99
CA ASP A 466 -12.97 -25.08 29.24
C ASP A 466 -12.08 -25.17 30.50
N GLU A 467 -10.75 -25.10 30.36
CA GLU A 467 -9.84 -25.12 31.52
C GLU A 467 -10.04 -23.90 32.45
N PRO A 468 -9.88 -24.02 33.77
CA PRO A 468 -10.02 -22.86 34.67
C PRO A 468 -9.01 -21.74 34.34
N GLU A 469 -9.26 -20.51 34.80
CA GLU A 469 -8.34 -19.38 34.64
C GLU A 469 -6.93 -19.76 35.13
N GLY A 470 -5.92 -19.61 34.27
CA GLY A 470 -4.58 -20.14 34.56
C GLY A 470 -3.56 -19.96 33.43
N GLU A 471 -2.63 -20.91 33.29
CA GLU A 471 -1.47 -20.81 32.37
C GLU A 471 -1.87 -20.62 30.90
N ILE A 472 -3.01 -21.16 30.46
CA ILE A 472 -3.46 -21.06 29.06
C ILE A 472 -3.62 -19.61 28.62
N ASP A 473 -4.22 -18.75 29.45
CA ASP A 473 -4.48 -17.36 29.09
C ASP A 473 -3.17 -16.58 28.91
N SER A 474 -2.12 -16.93 29.68
CA SER A 474 -0.78 -16.36 29.54
C SER A 474 -0.05 -16.87 28.27
N LEU A 475 -0.27 -18.14 27.91
CA LEU A 475 0.34 -18.77 26.74
C LEU A 475 -0.31 -18.31 25.44
N LEU A 476 -1.63 -18.07 25.45
CA LEU A 476 -2.36 -17.53 24.30
C LEU A 476 -1.93 -16.11 23.93
N VAL A 477 -1.38 -15.33 24.87
CA VAL A 477 -0.79 -14.00 24.59
C VAL A 477 0.58 -14.12 23.90
N SER A 478 1.27 -15.25 24.05
CA SER A 478 2.60 -15.48 23.46
C SER A 478 2.51 -16.09 22.06
N ALA A 479 2.69 -15.25 21.03
CA ALA A 479 2.59 -15.63 19.61
C ALA A 479 3.52 -16.78 19.17
N LYS A 480 4.59 -17.09 19.90
CA LYS A 480 5.54 -18.17 19.55
C LYS A 480 5.20 -19.54 20.14
N LYS A 481 4.18 -19.64 21.01
CA LYS A 481 3.86 -20.86 21.76
C LYS A 481 2.47 -21.44 21.50
N GLN A 482 1.68 -20.82 20.60
CA GLN A 482 0.29 -21.19 20.38
C GLN A 482 0.14 -22.52 19.64
N ASP A 483 0.89 -22.72 18.56
CA ASP A 483 0.86 -23.98 17.80
C ASP A 483 1.38 -25.15 18.65
N ASP A 484 2.47 -24.91 19.40
CA ASP A 484 2.99 -25.88 20.39
C ASP A 484 1.98 -26.18 21.49
N LEU A 485 1.22 -25.18 21.95
CA LEU A 485 0.17 -25.36 22.96
C LEU A 485 -0.96 -26.24 22.42
N PHE A 486 -1.42 -25.98 21.19
CA PHE A 486 -2.47 -26.77 20.54
C PHE A 486 -2.01 -28.22 20.33
N ALA A 487 -0.78 -28.42 19.86
CA ALA A 487 -0.19 -29.74 19.71
C ALA A 487 -0.05 -30.47 21.05
N ARG A 488 0.45 -29.81 22.10
CA ARG A 488 0.58 -30.38 23.46
C ARG A 488 -0.77 -30.76 24.07
N LYS A 489 -1.81 -29.98 23.78
CA LYS A 489 -3.18 -30.23 24.26
C LYS A 489 -3.96 -31.20 23.37
N GLY A 490 -3.38 -31.72 22.29
CA GLY A 490 -4.02 -32.67 21.39
C GLY A 490 -5.00 -32.05 20.38
N LEU A 491 -5.11 -30.72 20.33
CA LEU A 491 -5.94 -30.01 19.37
C LEU A 491 -5.20 -29.88 18.04
N THR A 492 -5.17 -30.97 17.27
CA THR A 492 -4.50 -31.03 15.98
C THR A 492 -5.49 -31.00 14.82
N GLU A 493 -5.00 -30.66 13.62
CA GLU A 493 -5.80 -30.71 12.39
C GLU A 493 -6.44 -32.10 12.16
N LYS A 494 -5.70 -33.18 12.46
CA LYS A 494 -6.20 -34.56 12.34
C LYS A 494 -7.36 -34.85 13.30
N TYR A 495 -7.27 -34.36 14.53
CA TYR A 495 -8.34 -34.50 15.52
C TYR A 495 -9.62 -33.81 15.04
N VAL A 496 -9.50 -32.58 14.52
CA VAL A 496 -10.64 -31.80 14.05
C VAL A 496 -11.37 -32.49 12.87
N ILE A 497 -10.60 -33.01 11.91
CA ILE A 497 -11.16 -33.65 10.70
C ILE A 497 -11.66 -35.07 10.98
N TYR A 498 -10.84 -35.92 11.59
CA TYR A 498 -11.09 -37.36 11.70
C TYR A 498 -11.54 -37.80 13.10
N GLY A 499 -11.38 -36.97 14.13
CA GLY A 499 -11.67 -37.35 15.52
C GLY A 499 -10.64 -38.33 16.11
N GLN A 500 -9.46 -38.45 15.50
CA GLN A 500 -8.37 -39.30 15.99
C GLN A 500 -7.39 -38.45 16.82
N GLN A 501 -7.00 -38.95 18.00
CA GLN A 501 -5.98 -38.34 18.85
C GLN A 501 -4.58 -38.49 18.25
#